data_AF-A0A0N0P7C3-F1
#
_entry.id   AF-A0A0N0P7C3-F1
#
_cell.length_a   1.000
_cell.length_b   1.000
_cell.length_c   1.000
_cell.angle_alpha   90.00
_cell.angle_beta   90.00
_cell.angle_gamma   90.00
#
_symmetry.space_group_name_H-M   'P 1'
#
loop_
_entity.id
_entity.type
_entity.pdbx_description
1 polymer ?
#
loop_
_entity_poly.entity_id
_entity_poly.type
_entity_poly.pdbx_seq_one_letter_code
_entity_poly.pdbx_strand_id
1 'polypeptide(L)'
;MGSCTSSSNTADQDPTAGYMYVKPNARGTKEALFGGLLYRYSDEEKGRWTFYNNSKDYEFHIKYLFGADSRLESLDDTTMEVQDDGILAETVLYPLETKKFVQGTIDGYESKLEALPLTEEYFAQHPELDEQAYYRRLDAPKRDAF
;
A
#
# COMPACT_ATOMS: atom_id res chain seq x y z
N MET A 1 16.09 40.86 16.00
CA MET A 1 14.73 40.92 15.42
C MET A 1 14.90 40.57 13.96
N GLY A 2 14.90 39.29 13.56
CA GLY A 2 13.76 38.38 13.52
C GLY A 2 13.67 37.93 12.05
N SER A 3 14.47 36.93 11.67
CA SER A 3 14.49 36.41 10.29
C SER A 3 13.55 35.20 10.22
N CYS A 4 12.40 35.40 9.59
CA CYS A 4 11.45 34.34 9.28
C CYS A 4 11.98 33.57 8.07
N THR A 5 12.59 32.41 8.31
CA THR A 5 12.83 31.42 7.26
C THR A 5 11.63 30.48 7.21
N SER A 6 10.71 30.75 6.29
CA SER A 6 9.69 29.81 5.85
C SER A 6 10.37 28.69 5.06
N SER A 7 10.59 27.55 5.70
CA SER A 7 11.02 26.32 5.04
C SER A 7 9.85 25.76 4.22
N SER A 8 9.78 26.14 2.94
CA SER A 8 8.92 25.47 1.97
C SER A 8 9.48 24.07 1.72
N ASN A 9 8.83 23.05 2.28
CA ASN A 9 9.01 21.65 1.86
C ASN A 9 8.46 21.50 0.44
N THR A 10 9.27 21.83 -0.55
CA THR A 10 8.95 21.53 -1.95
C THR A 10 9.26 20.06 -2.17
N ALA A 11 8.23 19.22 -2.13
CA ALA A 11 8.32 17.83 -2.53
C ALA A 11 8.90 17.74 -3.95
N ASP A 12 10.03 17.06 -4.09
CA ASP A 12 10.70 16.76 -5.35
C ASP A 12 9.70 16.12 -6.33
N GLN A 13 9.35 16.81 -7.42
CA GLN A 13 8.33 16.37 -8.39
C GLN A 13 9.00 15.88 -9.67
N ASP A 14 8.99 14.57 -9.90
CA ASP A 14 9.22 13.97 -11.22
C ASP A 14 7.86 13.55 -11.81
N PRO A 15 7.39 14.18 -12.91
CA PRO A 15 6.08 13.90 -13.52
C PRO A 15 5.99 12.51 -14.15
N THR A 16 7.10 11.82 -14.38
CA THR A 16 7.14 10.41 -14.80
C THR A 16 7.05 9.45 -13.61
N ALA A 17 7.28 9.94 -12.38
CA ALA A 17 7.38 9.11 -11.18
C ALA A 17 6.06 8.89 -10.44
N GLY A 18 4.99 9.61 -10.83
CA GLY A 18 3.70 9.62 -10.13
C GLY A 18 3.75 10.43 -8.83
N TYR A 19 2.69 11.18 -8.53
CA TYR A 19 2.61 11.97 -7.31
C TYR A 19 2.58 11.04 -6.08
N MET A 20 3.52 11.20 -5.15
CA MET A 20 3.56 10.46 -3.88
C MET A 20 3.23 11.40 -2.71
N TYR A 21 2.24 11.03 -1.90
CA TYR A 21 1.87 11.80 -0.71
C TYR A 21 2.96 11.77 0.36
N VAL A 22 3.65 10.64 0.51
CA VAL A 22 4.72 10.40 1.49
C VAL A 22 5.83 9.61 0.80
N LYS A 23 7.08 9.83 1.21
CA LYS A 23 8.20 9.01 0.73
C LYS A 23 8.19 7.66 1.45
N PRO A 24 7.96 6.53 0.77
CA PRO A 24 7.92 5.22 1.42
C PRO A 24 9.31 4.80 1.89
N ASN A 25 9.34 4.06 3.00
CA ASN A 25 10.55 3.40 3.49
C ASN A 25 10.76 2.06 2.76
N ALA A 26 10.96 2.13 1.44
CA ALA A 26 11.13 0.97 0.58
C ALA A 26 12.38 1.11 -0.28
N ARG A 27 12.95 -0.03 -0.70
CA ARG A 27 14.13 -0.11 -1.57
C ARG A 27 13.87 -1.08 -2.71
N GLY A 28 14.67 -0.96 -3.76
CA GLY A 28 14.58 -1.83 -4.94
C GLY A 28 13.76 -1.23 -6.07
N THR A 29 13.43 -2.08 -7.04
CA THR A 29 12.71 -1.71 -8.25
C THR A 29 11.26 -1.39 -7.92
N LYS A 30 10.81 -0.17 -8.25
CA LYS A 30 9.44 0.30 -8.04
C LYS A 30 8.55 -0.08 -9.23
N GLU A 31 7.40 -0.65 -8.93
CA GLU A 31 6.35 -0.95 -9.89
C GLU A 31 5.03 -0.29 -9.44
N ALA A 32 4.36 0.38 -10.38
CA ALA A 32 3.07 1.00 -10.14
C ALA A 32 1.94 0.01 -10.42
N LEU A 33 1.11 -0.24 -9.41
CA LEU A 33 -0.10 -1.05 -9.48
C LEU A 33 -1.32 -0.14 -9.29
N PHE A 34 -2.50 -0.56 -9.73
CA PHE A 34 -3.75 0.23 -9.57
C PHE A 34 -3.63 1.68 -10.05
N GLY A 35 -2.98 1.91 -11.19
CA GLY A 35 -2.80 3.26 -11.73
C GLY A 35 -1.96 4.19 -10.84
N GLY A 36 -1.12 3.64 -9.96
CA GLY A 36 -0.25 4.40 -9.05
C GLY A 36 -0.85 4.64 -7.65
N LEU A 37 -1.97 3.98 -7.32
CA LEU A 37 -2.51 3.98 -5.96
C LEU A 37 -1.82 2.97 -5.04
N LEU A 38 -1.22 1.93 -5.61
CA LEU A 38 -0.43 0.93 -4.89
C LEU A 38 0.93 0.81 -5.58
N TYR A 39 2.00 0.76 -4.81
CA TYR A 39 3.34 0.51 -5.33
C TYR A 39 3.91 -0.75 -4.72
N ARG A 40 4.52 -1.60 -5.57
CA ARG A 40 5.34 -2.72 -5.14
C ARG A 40 6.80 -2.36 -5.33
N TYR A 41 7.62 -2.68 -4.34
CA TYR A 41 9.07 -2.54 -4.38
C TYR A 41 9.70 -3.92 -4.25
N SER A 42 10.54 -4.26 -5.22
CA SER A 42 11.28 -5.53 -5.26
C SER A 42 12.77 -5.27 -5.01
N ASP A 43 13.25 -5.62 -3.82
CA ASP A 43 14.66 -5.56 -3.44
C ASP A 43 15.31 -6.91 -3.75
N GLU A 44 15.98 -7.01 -4.90
CA GLU A 44 16.62 -8.25 -5.37
C GLU A 44 17.80 -8.68 -4.48
N GLU A 45 18.54 -7.73 -3.89
CA GLU A 45 19.68 -8.04 -3.02
C GLU A 45 19.22 -8.78 -1.76
N LYS A 46 18.05 -8.39 -1.23
CA LYS A 46 17.46 -8.98 -0.03
C LYS A 46 16.37 -10.00 -0.32
N GLY A 47 16.00 -10.20 -1.59
CA GLY A 47 14.86 -11.01 -2.01
C GLY A 47 13.53 -10.56 -1.37
N ARG A 48 13.33 -9.25 -1.20
CA ARG A 48 12.24 -8.71 -0.36
C ARG A 48 11.24 -7.92 -1.16
N TRP A 49 9.97 -8.16 -0.88
CA TRP A 49 8.88 -7.34 -1.40
C TRP A 49 8.31 -6.41 -0.34
N THR A 50 8.06 -5.17 -0.73
CA THR A 50 7.47 -4.14 0.12
C THR A 50 6.37 -3.45 -0.66
N PHE A 51 5.23 -3.21 -0.04
CA PHE A 51 4.14 -2.45 -0.63
C PHE A 51 4.03 -1.08 0.02
N TYR A 52 3.58 -0.11 -0.77
CA TYR A 52 3.21 1.23 -0.31
C TYR A 52 1.86 1.63 -0.88
N ASN A 53 0.94 2.01 0.01
CA ASN A 53 -0.36 2.52 -0.35
C ASN A 53 -0.27 4.04 -0.54
N ASN A 54 -0.45 4.50 -1.77
CA ASN A 54 -0.44 5.92 -2.12
C ASN A 54 -1.85 6.54 -2.15
N SER A 55 -2.85 5.85 -1.61
CA SER A 55 -4.20 6.36 -1.42
C SER A 55 -4.39 6.90 0.00
N LYS A 56 -5.30 7.86 0.13
CA LYS A 56 -5.86 8.32 1.42
C LYS A 56 -7.22 7.72 1.73
N ASP A 57 -7.88 7.18 0.73
CA ASP A 57 -9.29 6.83 0.77
C ASP A 57 -9.56 5.33 0.64
N TYR A 58 -8.52 4.53 0.42
CA TYR A 58 -8.64 3.09 0.21
C TYR A 58 -7.60 2.34 1.02
N GLU A 59 -8.00 1.21 1.57
CA GLU A 59 -7.11 0.16 2.05
C GLU A 59 -6.95 -0.90 0.95
N PHE A 60 -5.77 -1.52 0.89
CA PHE A 60 -5.50 -2.57 -0.08
C PHE A 60 -5.47 -3.93 0.61
N HIS A 61 -6.29 -4.85 0.10
CA HIS A 61 -6.24 -6.26 0.48
C HIS A 61 -5.36 -6.95 -0.56
N ILE A 62 -4.19 -7.39 -0.10
CA ILE A 62 -3.13 -7.92 -0.96
C ILE A 62 -3.03 -9.41 -0.70
N LYS A 63 -3.23 -10.22 -1.74
CA LYS A 63 -3.06 -11.67 -1.69
C LYS A 63 -2.15 -12.14 -2.80
N TYR A 64 -1.17 -12.96 -2.46
CA TYR A 64 -0.29 -13.62 -3.41
C TYR A 64 -0.25 -15.11 -3.15
N LEU A 65 -0.45 -15.90 -4.19
CA LEU A 65 -0.18 -17.33 -4.18
C LEU A 65 1.17 -17.54 -4.87
N PHE A 66 2.20 -17.84 -4.09
CA PHE A 66 3.54 -18.13 -4.59
C PHE A 66 3.66 -19.61 -4.95
N GLY A 67 4.47 -19.95 -5.96
CA GLY A 67 4.65 -21.35 -6.36
C GLY A 67 5.27 -22.20 -5.25
N ALA A 68 4.97 -23.51 -5.26
CA ALA A 68 5.34 -24.45 -4.20
C ALA A 68 6.86 -24.58 -3.94
N ASP A 69 7.70 -24.26 -4.93
CA ASP A 69 9.17 -24.28 -4.80
C ASP A 69 9.75 -22.97 -4.20
N SER A 70 8.89 -21.99 -3.90
CA SER A 70 9.29 -20.74 -3.25
C SER A 70 9.77 -20.99 -1.82
N ARG A 71 10.75 -20.19 -1.37
CA ARG A 71 11.29 -20.22 -0.01
C ARG A 71 11.14 -18.85 0.60
N LEU A 72 10.06 -18.65 1.35
CA LEU A 72 9.64 -17.33 1.82
C LEU A 72 9.47 -17.30 3.33
N GLU A 73 9.73 -16.12 3.90
CA GLU A 73 9.38 -15.74 5.25
C GLU A 73 8.38 -14.58 5.17
N SER A 74 7.32 -14.65 5.96
CA SER A 74 6.38 -13.54 6.15
C SER A 74 7.05 -12.40 6.93
N LEU A 75 6.79 -11.16 6.53
CA LEU A 75 7.24 -9.97 7.22
C LEU A 75 6.07 -9.17 7.78
N ASP A 76 6.38 -8.31 8.76
CA ASP A 76 5.42 -7.46 9.47
C ASP A 76 4.20 -8.27 9.95
N ASP A 77 2.97 -7.88 9.59
CA ASP A 77 1.72 -8.58 9.94
C ASP A 77 1.17 -9.43 8.78
N THR A 78 2.02 -9.80 7.82
CA THR A 78 1.63 -10.68 6.71
C THR A 78 1.30 -12.07 7.23
N THR A 79 0.10 -12.54 6.95
CA THR A 79 -0.29 -13.93 7.23
C THR A 79 0.19 -14.81 6.09
N MET A 80 0.80 -15.97 6.40
CA MET A 80 1.31 -16.90 5.41
C MET A 80 0.86 -18.32 5.74
N GLU A 81 0.31 -19.00 4.74
CA GLU A 81 -0.19 -20.37 4.83
C GLU A 81 0.38 -21.21 3.68
N VAL A 82 0.89 -22.39 4.00
CA VAL A 82 1.36 -23.36 2.99
C VAL A 82 0.19 -24.23 2.58
N GLN A 83 -0.08 -24.31 1.28
CA GLN A 83 -1.16 -25.07 0.66
C GLN A 83 -0.58 -26.08 -0.34
N ASP A 84 -1.42 -26.98 -0.87
CA ASP A 84 -0.98 -28.03 -1.80
C ASP A 84 -0.47 -27.45 -3.14
N ASP A 85 -0.97 -26.28 -3.52
CA ASP A 85 -0.69 -25.58 -4.77
C ASP A 85 0.37 -24.47 -4.63
N GLY A 86 0.80 -24.14 -3.42
CA GLY A 86 1.76 -23.06 -3.19
C GLY A 86 1.80 -22.50 -1.78
N ILE A 87 2.27 -21.26 -1.65
CA ILE A 87 2.31 -20.51 -0.39
C ILE A 87 1.40 -19.29 -0.56
N LEU A 88 0.28 -19.25 0.16
CA LEU A 88 -0.61 -18.12 0.19
C LEU A 88 -0.13 -17.10 1.22
N ALA A 89 0.11 -15.87 0.80
CA ALA A 89 0.45 -14.75 1.66
C ALA A 89 -0.58 -13.63 1.52
N GLU A 90 -1.02 -13.08 2.65
CA GLU A 90 -2.07 -12.06 2.70
C GLU A 90 -1.70 -10.93 3.66
N THR A 91 -2.06 -9.70 3.31
CA THR A 91 -1.95 -8.54 4.20
C THR A 91 -2.97 -7.47 3.82
N VAL A 92 -3.35 -6.64 4.79
CA VAL A 92 -4.11 -5.41 4.57
C VAL A 92 -3.16 -4.23 4.71
N LEU A 93 -3.16 -3.33 3.72
CA LEU A 93 -2.30 -2.16 3.69
C LEU A 93 -3.12 -0.87 3.76
N TYR A 94 -3.00 -0.13 4.85
CA TYR A 94 -3.77 1.07 5.11
C TYR A 94 -3.24 2.31 4.38
N PRO A 95 -4.01 3.40 4.32
CA PRO A 95 -3.60 4.64 3.68
C PRO A 95 -2.22 5.14 4.06
N LEU A 96 -1.43 5.54 3.05
CA LEU A 96 -0.09 6.12 3.20
C LEU A 96 0.93 5.22 3.93
N GLU A 97 0.60 3.95 4.13
CA GLU A 97 1.41 2.99 4.86
C GLU A 97 2.39 2.29 3.94
N THR A 98 3.56 1.94 4.49
CA THR A 98 4.54 1.05 3.85
C THR A 98 4.69 -0.22 4.68
N LYS A 99 4.42 -1.39 4.10
CA LYS A 99 4.64 -2.70 4.76
C LYS A 99 5.55 -3.59 3.96
N LYS A 100 6.45 -4.27 4.65
CA LYS A 100 7.21 -5.38 4.06
C LYS A 100 6.32 -6.61 4.07
N PHE A 101 6.29 -7.31 2.94
CA PHE A 101 5.35 -8.39 2.73
C PHE A 101 6.00 -9.75 2.95
N VAL A 102 6.97 -10.07 2.09
CA VAL A 102 7.70 -11.35 2.15
C VAL A 102 9.18 -11.14 1.87
N GLN A 103 9.98 -12.09 2.30
CA GLN A 103 11.41 -12.15 1.98
C GLN A 103 11.85 -13.57 1.64
N GLY A 104 12.69 -13.72 0.62
CA GLY A 104 13.30 -14.98 0.22
C GLY A 104 13.37 -15.16 -1.29
N THR A 105 13.27 -16.41 -1.74
CA THR A 105 13.31 -16.77 -3.17
C THR A 105 11.89 -17.08 -3.64
N ILE A 106 11.44 -16.37 -4.67
CA ILE A 106 10.12 -16.55 -5.29
C ILE A 106 10.27 -17.38 -6.56
N ASP A 107 9.49 -18.45 -6.68
CA ASP A 107 9.32 -19.22 -7.91
C ASP A 107 7.89 -19.08 -8.42
N GLY A 108 7.67 -18.12 -9.32
CA GLY A 108 6.35 -17.79 -9.84
C GLY A 108 5.37 -17.24 -8.79
N TYR A 109 4.31 -16.57 -9.24
CA TYR A 109 3.25 -16.11 -8.37
C TYR A 109 1.98 -15.73 -9.16
N GLU A 110 0.85 -15.84 -8.48
CA GLU A 110 -0.40 -15.21 -8.87
C GLU A 110 -0.79 -14.16 -7.82
N SER A 111 -1.43 -13.07 -8.25
CA SER A 111 -1.79 -11.97 -7.36
C SER A 111 -3.27 -11.64 -7.47
N LYS A 112 -3.92 -11.49 -6.32
CA LYS A 112 -5.23 -10.85 -6.19
C LYS A 112 -5.08 -9.61 -5.33
N LEU A 113 -5.41 -8.47 -5.91
CA LEU A 113 -5.27 -7.17 -5.27
C LEU A 113 -6.64 -6.48 -5.30
N GLU A 114 -7.09 -5.97 -4.17
CA GLU A 114 -8.39 -5.33 -4.05
C GLU A 114 -8.23 -3.98 -3.34
N ALA A 115 -8.75 -2.91 -3.94
CA ALA A 115 -8.84 -1.60 -3.30
C ALA A 115 -10.23 -1.46 -2.70
N LEU A 116 -10.31 -1.40 -1.38
CA LEU A 116 -11.57 -1.32 -0.65
C LEU A 116 -11.66 0.00 0.13
N PRO A 117 -12.87 0.55 0.34
CA PRO A 117 -13.06 1.64 1.28
C PRO A 117 -12.52 1.26 2.67
N LEU A 118 -12.13 2.27 3.43
CA LEU A 118 -11.62 2.11 4.79
C LEU A 118 -12.66 1.43 5.67
N THR A 119 -12.21 0.43 6.40
CA THR A 119 -13.03 -0.36 7.31
C THR A 119 -13.24 0.33 8.66
N GLU A 120 -14.27 -0.11 9.40
CA GLU A 120 -14.51 0.31 10.78
C GLU A 120 -13.28 0.06 11.67
N GLU A 121 -12.51 -1.00 11.39
CA GLU A 121 -11.26 -1.31 12.11
C GLU A 121 -10.23 -0.18 11.94
N TYR A 122 -10.07 0.36 10.74
CA TYR A 122 -9.17 1.48 10.49
C TYR A 122 -9.59 2.73 11.28
N PHE A 123 -10.88 3.05 11.30
CA PHE A 123 -11.41 4.19 12.07
C PHE A 123 -11.31 3.99 13.58
N ALA A 124 -11.46 2.76 14.06
CA ALA A 124 -11.26 2.44 15.47
C ALA A 124 -9.80 2.66 15.92
N GLN A 125 -8.83 2.43 15.03
CA GLN A 125 -7.41 2.71 15.27
C GLN A 125 -7.05 4.20 15.12
N HIS A 126 -7.86 4.97 14.39
CA HIS A 126 -7.65 6.39 14.10
C HIS A 126 -8.85 7.24 14.55
N PRO A 127 -9.11 7.36 15.86
CA PRO A 127 -10.29 8.03 16.40
C PRO A 127 -10.36 9.54 16.09
N GLU A 128 -9.27 10.12 15.58
CA GLU A 128 -9.22 11.50 15.08
C GLU A 128 -9.93 11.69 13.73
N LEU A 129 -10.21 10.61 13.01
CA LEU A 129 -10.87 10.65 11.71
C LEU A 129 -12.40 10.60 11.86
N ASP A 130 -13.09 11.45 11.10
CA ASP A 130 -14.56 11.43 11.02
C ASP A 130 -14.99 10.45 9.91
N GLU A 131 -15.40 9.25 10.33
CA GLU A 131 -15.94 8.19 9.48
C GLU A 131 -17.14 8.65 8.64
N GLN A 132 -18.06 9.42 9.23
CA GLN A 132 -19.24 9.92 8.52
C GLN A 132 -18.85 10.96 7.46
N ALA A 133 -17.87 11.83 7.76
CA ALA A 133 -17.31 12.74 6.76
C ALA A 133 -16.60 11.98 5.64
N TYR A 134 -15.91 10.88 5.94
CA TYR A 134 -15.28 10.03 4.94
C TYR A 134 -16.31 9.44 3.96
N TYR A 135 -17.34 8.74 4.44
CA TYR A 135 -18.34 8.16 3.56
C TYR A 135 -19.11 9.21 2.75
N ARG A 136 -19.40 10.37 3.35
CA ARG A 136 -20.00 11.50 2.60
C ARG A 136 -19.16 12.01 1.44
N ARG A 137 -17.83 11.89 1.51
CA ARG A 137 -16.92 12.25 0.41
C ARG A 137 -16.85 11.18 -0.69
N LEU A 138 -17.05 9.92 -0.32
CA LEU A 138 -17.10 8.81 -1.27
C LEU A 138 -18.41 8.76 -2.07
N ASP A 139 -19.51 9.18 -1.46
CA ASP A 139 -20.80 9.25 -2.14
C ASP A 139 -20.73 10.18 -3.37
N ALA A 140 -21.16 9.67 -4.52
CA ALA A 140 -21.25 10.48 -5.73
C ALA A 140 -22.16 11.70 -5.48
N PRO A 141 -21.80 12.90 -6.00
CA PRO A 141 -22.66 14.07 -5.85
C PRO A 141 -24.05 13.75 -6.40
N LYS A 142 -25.08 14.00 -5.59
CA LYS A 142 -26.47 13.81 -6.00
C LYS A 142 -26.70 14.59 -7.30
N ARG A 143 -27.30 13.95 -8.31
CA ARG A 143 -27.55 14.49 -9.66
C ARG A 143 -28.36 15.80 -9.69
N ASP A 144 -28.87 16.27 -8.55
CA ASP A 144 -29.74 17.44 -8.45
C ASP A 144 -28.98 18.78 -8.30
N ALA A 145 -27.67 18.81 -8.53
CA ALA A 145 -26.81 19.99 -8.40
C ALA A 145 -26.19 20.49 -9.73
N PHE A 146 -26.79 20.17 -10.88
CA PHE A 146 -26.43 20.73 -12.20
C PHE A 146 -27.62 21.44 -12.85
#